data_AF-A0A1H5WSV3-F1
#
_entry.id   AF-A0A1H5WSV3-F1
#
_cell.length_a   1.000
_cell.length_b   1.000
_cell.length_c   1.000
_cell.angle_alpha   90.00
_cell.angle_beta   90.00
_cell.angle_gamma   90.00
#
_symmetry.space_group_name_H-M   'P 1'
#
loop_
_entity.id
_entity.type
_entity.pdbx_description
1 polymer ?
#
loop_
_entity_poly.entity_id
_entity_poly.type
_entity_poly.pdbx_seq_one_letter_code
_entity_poly.pdbx_strand_id
1 'polypeptide(L)' 'MLPHPQALPDFKSDIVIDSEQSEVTPVDRLKGAYVNERAKLELTEVELNRSRIVMIDQNGKFIRIPFLSEH' A
#
# COMPACT_ATOMS: atom_id res chain seq x y z
N MET A 1 17.20 -11.03 -62.06
CA MET A 1 17.77 -11.25 -60.72
C MET A 1 16.84 -10.60 -59.71
N LEU A 2 16.18 -11.38 -58.86
CA LEU A 2 15.31 -10.87 -57.79
C LEU A 2 16.12 -10.82 -56.47
N PRO A 3 15.98 -9.77 -55.64
CA PRO A 3 16.74 -9.65 -54.40
C PRO A 3 16.19 -10.61 -53.33
N HIS A 4 17.10 -11.20 -52.55
CA HIS A 4 16.77 -12.04 -51.40
C HIS A 4 16.16 -11.21 -50.26
N PRO A 5 15.20 -11.74 -49.48
CA PRO A 5 14.66 -11.05 -48.32
C PRO A 5 15.70 -11.03 -47.19
N GLN A 6 16.05 -9.84 -46.71
CA GLN A 6 16.87 -9.69 -45.50
C GLN A 6 16.10 -10.25 -44.30
N ALA A 7 16.71 -11.21 -43.60
CA ALA A 7 16.18 -11.75 -42.35
C ALA A 7 16.20 -10.65 -41.27
N LEU A 8 15.06 -10.44 -40.61
CA LEU A 8 14.94 -9.56 -39.47
C LEU A 8 15.79 -10.09 -38.29
N PRO A 9 16.49 -9.23 -37.54
CA PRO A 9 17.26 -9.68 -36.39
C PRO A 9 16.34 -10.15 -35.26
N ASP A 10 16.60 -11.36 -34.75
CA ASP A 10 15.96 -11.91 -33.55
C ASP A 10 16.40 -11.09 -32.33
N PHE A 11 15.56 -10.16 -31.89
CA PHE A 11 15.74 -9.50 -30.60
C PHE A 11 15.27 -10.41 -29.48
N LYS A 12 16.19 -11.19 -28.90
CA LYS A 12 15.95 -11.84 -27.61
C LYS A 12 16.06 -10.78 -26.51
N SER A 13 14.92 -10.32 -26.00
CA SER A 13 14.90 -9.54 -24.77
C SER A 13 15.13 -10.49 -23.59
N ASP A 14 16.34 -10.47 -23.04
CA ASP A 14 16.66 -11.17 -21.80
C ASP A 14 15.99 -10.42 -20.64
N ILE A 15 14.83 -10.93 -20.21
CA ILE A 15 14.21 -10.51 -18.96
C ILE A 15 15.07 -11.08 -17.84
N VAL A 16 15.87 -10.21 -17.21
CA VAL A 16 16.63 -10.55 -16.00
C VAL A 16 15.64 -10.65 -14.84
N ILE A 17 15.27 -11.88 -14.48
CA ILE A 17 14.50 -12.17 -13.27
C ILE A 17 15.51 -12.28 -12.13
N ASP A 18 15.53 -11.26 -11.28
CA ASP A 18 16.30 -11.27 -10.03
C ASP A 18 15.79 -12.41 -9.14
N SER A 19 16.52 -13.52 -9.11
CA SER A 19 16.10 -14.81 -8.55
C SER A 19 16.39 -14.95 -7.05
N GLU A 20 16.82 -13.85 -6.41
CA GLU A 20 17.21 -13.78 -5.01
C GLU A 20 16.03 -13.51 -4.05
N GLN A 21 14.76 -13.69 -4.49
CA GLN A 21 13.66 -13.78 -3.54
C GLN A 21 13.69 -15.16 -2.88
N SER A 22 14.22 -15.23 -1.66
CA SER A 22 14.00 -16.38 -0.78
C SER A 22 12.52 -16.76 -0.80
N GLU A 23 12.19 -18.01 -1.13
CA GLU A 23 10.82 -18.53 -1.17
C GLU A 23 10.15 -18.37 0.22
N VAL A 24 9.57 -17.19 0.47
CA VAL A 24 8.87 -16.90 1.73
C VAL A 24 7.57 -17.68 1.71
N THR A 25 7.43 -18.62 2.64
CA THR A 25 6.22 -19.45 2.69
C THR A 25 4.97 -18.57 2.84
N PRO A 26 3.81 -18.99 2.30
CA PRO A 26 2.56 -18.25 2.49
C PRO A 26 2.25 -17.94 3.96
N VAL A 27 2.66 -18.83 4.88
CA VAL A 27 2.50 -18.66 6.33
C VAL A 27 3.35 -17.50 6.85
N ASP A 28 4.62 -17.43 6.43
CA ASP A 28 5.52 -16.35 6.83
C ASP A 28 5.08 -15.00 6.26
N ARG A 29 4.54 -14.99 5.03
CA ARG A 29 3.94 -13.78 4.43
C ARG A 29 2.73 -13.30 5.22
N LEU A 30 1.83 -14.20 5.59
CA LEU A 30 0.62 -13.86 6.34
C LEU A 30 0.96 -13.38 7.75
N LYS A 31 1.92 -14.04 8.41
CA LYS A 31 2.43 -13.64 9.72
C LYS A 31 3.07 -12.25 9.67
N GLY A 32 3.91 -11.99 8.67
CA GLY A 32 4.51 -10.68 8.45
C GLY A 32 3.45 -9.60 8.22
N ALA A 33 2.46 -9.87 7.37
CA ALA A 33 1.35 -8.96 7.11
C ALA A 33 0.55 -8.64 8.39
N TYR A 34 0.23 -9.66 9.20
CA TYR A 34 -0.49 -9.47 10.46
C TYR A 34 0.30 -8.60 11.45
N VAL A 35 1.59 -8.89 11.65
CA VAL A 35 2.44 -8.12 12.57
C VAL A 35 2.54 -6.66 12.11
N ASN A 36 2.74 -6.44 10.81
CA ASN A 36 2.82 -5.11 10.24
C ASN A 36 1.51 -4.33 10.41
N GLU A 37 0.37 -4.98 10.16
CA GLU A 37 -0.93 -4.32 10.27
C GLU A 37 -1.28 -4.01 11.73
N ARG A 38 -0.96 -4.93 12.65
CA ARG A 38 -1.13 -4.69 14.09
C ARG A 38 -0.36 -3.44 14.54
N ALA A 39 0.91 -3.29 14.15
CA ALA A 39 1.72 -2.14 14.53
C ALA A 39 1.15 -0.82 13.96
N LYS A 40 0.63 -0.84 12.72
CA LYS A 40 -0.04 0.32 12.12
C LYS A 40 -1.33 0.70 12.85
N LEU A 41 -2.12 -0.29 13.25
CA LEU A 41 -3.37 -0.06 13.99
C LEU A 41 -3.11 0.54 15.36
N GLU A 42 -2.11 0.02 16.09
CA GLU A 42 -1.70 0.58 17.39
C GLU A 42 -1.32 2.07 17.27
N LEU A 43 -0.55 2.44 16.25
CA LEU A 43 -0.22 3.85 15.98
C LEU A 43 -1.46 4.67 15.62
N THR A 44 -2.32 4.14 14.75
CA THR A 44 -3.53 4.83 14.29
C THR A 44 -4.48 5.10 15.46
N GLU A 45 -4.62 4.16 16.38
CA GLU A 45 -5.48 4.31 17.55
C GLU A 45 -4.98 5.41 18.50
N VAL A 46 -3.68 5.47 18.75
CA VAL A 46 -3.07 6.55 19.54
C VAL A 46 -3.28 7.91 18.89
N GLU A 47 -3.05 8.01 17.58
CA GLU A 47 -3.21 9.27 16.85
C GLU A 47 -4.68 9.71 16.78
N LEU A 48 -5.63 8.79 16.62
CA LEU A 48 -7.06 9.09 16.70
C LEU A 48 -7.46 9.56 18.10
N ASN A 49 -6.94 8.93 19.16
CA ASN A 49 -7.22 9.33 20.54
C ASN A 49 -6.68 10.74 20.87
N ARG A 50 -5.52 11.11 20.30
CA ARG A 50 -4.91 12.44 20.46
C ARG A 50 -5.58 13.50 19.58
N SER A 51 -6.09 13.11 18.42
CA SER A 51 -6.71 14.02 17.46
C SER A 51 -8.03 14.58 17.99
N ARG A 52 -8.17 15.91 17.95
CA ARG A 52 -9.44 16.60 18.25
C ARG A 52 -9.88 17.37 17.02
N ILE A 53 -11.00 16.95 16.44
CA ILE A 53 -11.63 17.66 15.32
C ILE A 53 -12.78 18.49 15.88
N VAL A 54 -12.76 19.79 15.58
CA VAL A 54 -13.78 20.75 15.98
C VAL A 54 -14.33 21.43 14.73
N MET A 55 -15.65 21.58 14.66
CA MET A 55 -16.28 22.39 13.63
C MET A 55 -16.59 23.77 14.20
N ILE A 56 -16.41 24.82 13.41
CA ILE A 56 -16.67 26.20 13.79
C ILE A 56 -17.67 26.77 12.79
N ASP A 57 -18.77 27.34 13.27
CA ASP A 57 -19.76 27.99 12.41
C ASP A 57 -19.31 29.40 11.96
N GLN A 58 -20.10 30.03 11.09
CA GLN A 58 -19.83 31.39 10.60
C GLN A 58 -19.77 32.47 11.68
N ASN A 59 -20.26 32.19 12.88
CA ASN A 59 -20.25 33.10 14.03
C ASN A 59 -19.13 32.77 15.03
N GLY A 60 -18.26 31.81 14.71
CA GLY A 60 -17.16 31.40 15.59
C GLY A 60 -17.55 30.40 16.69
N LYS A 61 -18.77 29.83 16.64
CA LYS A 61 -19.23 28.89 17.66
C LYS A 61 -18.70 27.48 17.38
N PHE A 62 -18.11 26.87 18.39
CA PHE A 62 -17.69 25.47 18.34
C PHE A 62 -18.91 24.53 18.28
N ILE A 63 -18.95 23.67 17.28
CA ILE A 63 -19.89 22.57 17.11
C ILE A 63 -19.14 21.28 17.41
N ARG A 64 -19.62 20.55 18.43
CA ARG A 64 -19.08 19.24 18.81
C ARG A 64 -19.64 18.18 17.86
N ILE A 65 -18.77 17.52 17.10
CA ILE A 65 -19.14 16.41 16.23
C ILE A 65 -18.69 15.10 16.89
N PRO A 66 -19.59 14.15 17.20
CA PRO A 66 -19.22 12.83 17.65
C PRO A 66 -18.55 12.07 16.49
N PHE A 67 -17.33 11.59 16.70
CA PHE A 67 -16.51 10.96 15.67
C PHE A 67 -16.73 9.46 15.53
N LEU A 68 -17.11 8.81 16.63
CA LEU A 68 -17.37 7.38 16.69
C LEU A 68 -18.88 7.20 16.76
N SER A 69 -19.45 6.55 15.74
CA SER A 69 -20.68 5.81 15.97
C SER A 69 -20.33 4.79 17.06
N GLU A 70 -20.93 4.93 18.23
CA GLU A 70 -20.93 3.84 19.21
C GLU A 70 -21.47 2.61 18.45
N HIS A 71 -20.62 1.60 18.32
CA HIS A 71 -21.00 0.27 17.87
C HIS A 71 -21.02 -0.63 19.10
#